data_AF-A0A7D7LRB2-F1
#
_entry.id   AF-A0A7D7LRB2-F1
#
_cell.length_a   1.000
_cell.length_b   1.000
_cell.length_c   1.000
_cell.angle_alpha   90.00
_cell.angle_beta   90.00
_cell.angle_gamma   90.00
#
_symmetry.space_group_name_H-M   'P 1'
#
loop_
_entity.id
_entity.type
_entity.pdbx_description
1 polymer ?
#
loop_
_entity_poly.entity_id
_entity_poly.type
_entity_poly.pdbx_seq_one_letter_code
_entity_poly.pdbx_strand_id
1 'polypeptide(L)'
;MISAIEYAIVNLGSTATLRASTPELDFVPPAAWYDLDNDTAHKSMASRVLLRSENPTPVFASNVVIQYFDLGQCDVIRLSEIDTTLDISALDEAHVLNHAADLDGYSCVDDGTYQADGTDLRIRRAQLSYATASGNSMLSIFTATTTETTWPTTEPEIKEMETRWLRKTTNPTSSAS
;
A
#
# COMPACT_ATOMS: atom_id res chain seq x y z
N MET A 1 -3.30 -9.76 7.86
CA MET A 1 -4.20 -10.34 6.83
C MET A 1 -4.64 -9.20 5.94
N ILE A 2 -4.86 -9.43 4.63
CA ILE A 2 -5.27 -8.38 3.68
C ILE A 2 -6.66 -8.75 3.17
N SER A 3 -7.66 -7.96 3.54
CA SER A 3 -9.09 -8.27 3.36
C SER A 3 -9.45 -8.47 1.89
N ALA A 4 -8.88 -7.67 1.00
CA ALA A 4 -9.06 -7.82 -0.44
C ALA A 4 -8.48 -9.14 -0.98
N ILE A 5 -7.33 -9.60 -0.45
CA ILE A 5 -6.74 -10.89 -0.82
C ILE A 5 -7.59 -12.04 -0.31
N GLU A 6 -8.05 -11.96 0.94
CA GLU A 6 -8.95 -12.97 1.51
C GLU A 6 -10.23 -13.08 0.69
N TYR A 7 -10.84 -11.95 0.33
CA TYR A 7 -11.99 -11.90 -0.57
C TYR A 7 -11.69 -12.58 -1.91
N ALA A 8 -10.55 -12.28 -2.54
CA ALA A 8 -10.15 -12.86 -3.82
C ALA A 8 -10.01 -14.38 -3.75
N ILE A 9 -9.37 -14.89 -2.69
CA ILE A 9 -9.14 -16.33 -2.49
C ILE A 9 -10.47 -17.04 -2.27
N VAL A 10 -11.30 -16.53 -1.35
CA VAL A 10 -12.53 -17.19 -0.92
C VAL A 10 -13.62 -17.13 -1.98
N ASN A 11 -13.80 -15.97 -2.63
CA ASN A 11 -14.95 -15.73 -3.52
C ASN A 11 -14.62 -15.87 -5.00
N LEU A 12 -13.35 -15.66 -5.39
CA LEU A 12 -12.94 -15.65 -6.80
C LEU A 12 -11.98 -16.80 -7.16
N GLY A 13 -11.59 -17.63 -6.19
CA GLY A 13 -10.64 -18.72 -6.41
C GLY A 13 -9.22 -18.28 -6.74
N SER A 14 -8.85 -17.05 -6.36
CA SER A 14 -7.51 -16.50 -6.59
C SER A 14 -6.43 -17.27 -5.82
N THR A 15 -5.23 -17.34 -6.38
CA THR A 15 -4.02 -17.85 -5.71
C THR A 15 -3.09 -16.74 -5.21
N ALA A 16 -3.48 -15.46 -5.37
CA ALA A 16 -2.81 -14.24 -4.93
C ALA A 16 -1.28 -14.34 -4.75
N THR A 17 -0.52 -13.93 -5.77
CA THR A 17 0.95 -14.01 -5.75
C THR A 17 1.57 -12.62 -5.61
N LEU A 18 2.42 -12.43 -4.59
CA LEU A 18 3.22 -11.22 -4.46
C LEU A 18 4.24 -11.13 -5.62
N ARG A 19 4.35 -9.96 -6.24
CA ARG A 19 5.26 -9.65 -7.34
C ARG A 19 6.35 -8.70 -6.86
N ALA A 20 7.57 -8.84 -7.38
CA ALA A 20 8.59 -7.81 -7.21
C ALA A 20 8.16 -6.53 -7.94
N SER A 21 8.65 -5.37 -7.48
CA SER A 21 8.49 -4.13 -8.25
C SER A 21 9.24 -4.24 -9.58
N THR A 22 8.77 -3.48 -10.57
CA THR A 22 9.46 -3.33 -11.86
C THR A 22 9.74 -1.86 -12.12
N PRO A 23 10.73 -1.51 -12.96
CA PRO A 23 11.05 -0.12 -13.28
C PRO A 23 9.84 0.70 -13.81
N GLU A 24 8.87 0.04 -14.44
CA GLU A 24 7.65 0.67 -14.94
C GLU A 24 6.71 1.11 -13.80
N LEU A 25 6.66 0.33 -12.73
CA LEU A 25 5.87 0.61 -11.52
C LEU A 25 6.59 1.52 -10.53
N ASP A 26 7.93 1.60 -10.62
CA ASP A 26 8.71 2.45 -9.75
C ASP A 26 8.50 3.95 -10.04
N PHE A 27 8.36 4.70 -8.95
CA PHE A 27 8.51 6.15 -8.94
C PHE A 27 9.81 6.56 -8.22
N VAL A 28 10.27 7.77 -8.51
CA VAL A 28 11.41 8.38 -7.81
C VAL A 28 10.87 9.00 -6.52
N PRO A 29 11.35 8.61 -5.32
CA PRO A 29 10.88 9.18 -4.07
C PRO A 29 11.50 10.56 -3.81
N PRO A 30 11.00 11.35 -2.85
CA PRO A 30 11.65 12.59 -2.43
C PRO A 30 13.06 12.35 -1.88
N ALA A 31 13.93 13.36 -1.89
CA ALA A 31 15.36 13.21 -1.59
C ALA A 31 15.69 12.66 -0.19
N ALA A 32 14.79 12.85 0.78
CA ALA A 32 14.95 12.32 2.14
C ALA A 32 14.67 10.81 2.23
N TRP A 33 14.15 10.19 1.17
CA TRP A 33 13.75 8.79 1.15
C TRP A 33 14.68 7.96 0.29
N TYR A 34 14.95 6.75 0.72
CA TYR A 34 15.80 5.80 0.00
C TYR A 34 15.20 4.41 0.01
N ASP A 35 15.52 3.64 -1.01
CA ASP A 35 15.10 2.26 -1.15
C ASP A 35 15.89 1.35 -0.20
N LEU A 36 15.17 0.48 0.50
CA LEU A 36 15.74 -0.73 1.07
C LEU A 36 16.10 -1.69 -0.09
N ASP A 37 17.09 -2.54 0.10
CA ASP A 37 17.45 -3.52 -0.93
C ASP A 37 16.28 -4.49 -1.22
N ASN A 38 16.16 -4.90 -2.49
CA ASN A 38 15.04 -5.70 -2.96
C ASN A 38 14.91 -7.05 -2.23
N ASP A 39 16.03 -7.68 -1.86
CA ASP A 39 16.01 -8.98 -1.19
C ASP A 39 15.42 -8.85 0.22
N THR A 40 15.79 -7.81 0.96
CA THR A 40 15.23 -7.52 2.29
C THR A 40 13.77 -7.10 2.20
N ALA A 41 13.39 -6.30 1.21
CA ALA A 41 11.99 -5.97 0.95
C ALA A 41 11.15 -7.24 0.70
N HIS A 42 11.60 -8.13 -0.19
CA HIS A 42 10.87 -9.36 -0.51
C HIS A 42 10.78 -10.35 0.64
N LYS A 43 11.85 -10.48 1.45
CA LYS A 43 11.81 -11.27 2.69
C LYS A 43 10.80 -10.74 3.70
N SER A 44 10.49 -9.45 3.63
CA SER A 44 9.46 -8.78 4.43
C SER A 44 8.08 -8.78 3.77
N MET A 45 7.86 -9.62 2.75
CA MET A 45 6.63 -9.71 1.98
C MET A 45 6.23 -8.38 1.29
N ALA A 46 7.23 -7.60 0.87
CA ALA A 46 7.05 -6.35 0.15
C ALA A 46 7.63 -6.41 -1.28
N SER A 47 7.00 -5.68 -2.19
CA SER A 47 7.52 -5.45 -3.54
C SER A 47 8.60 -4.37 -3.55
N ARG A 48 8.47 -3.38 -2.66
CA ARG A 48 9.40 -2.27 -2.47
C ARG A 48 9.22 -1.67 -1.07
N VAL A 49 10.32 -1.26 -0.44
CA VAL A 49 10.29 -0.56 0.86
C VAL A 49 11.15 0.69 0.76
N LEU A 50 10.58 1.83 1.14
CA LEU A 50 11.26 3.11 1.24
C LEU A 50 11.39 3.48 2.71
N LEU A 51 12.57 3.94 3.11
CA LEU A 51 12.86 4.45 4.45
C LEU A 51 13.20 5.93 4.36
N ARG A 52 12.71 6.71 5.32
CA ARG A 52 13.08 8.12 5.46
C ARG A 52 14.38 8.24 6.24
N SER A 53 15.31 9.03 5.72
CA SER A 53 16.53 9.41 6.41
C SER A 53 16.22 10.51 7.43
N GLU A 54 16.51 10.23 8.69
CA GLU A 54 16.19 11.10 9.82
C GLU A 54 17.41 11.22 10.73
N ASN A 55 17.68 12.44 11.23
CA ASN A 55 18.84 12.74 12.07
C ASN A 55 18.40 13.49 13.35
N PRO A 56 18.63 12.94 14.56
CA PRO A 56 19.23 11.62 14.84
C PRO A 56 18.38 10.46 14.31
N THR A 57 19.00 9.29 14.15
CA THR A 57 18.27 8.07 13.76
C THR A 57 17.20 7.77 14.81
N PRO A 58 15.91 7.71 14.41
CA PRO A 58 14.81 7.48 15.33
C PRO A 58 14.75 6.00 15.73
N VAL A 59 14.03 5.73 16.82
CA VAL A 59 13.69 4.36 17.23
C VAL A 59 12.83 3.66 16.17
N PHE A 60 11.93 4.42 15.54
CA PHE A 60 11.12 3.98 14.42
C PHE A 60 11.35 4.90 13.22
N ALA A 61 11.89 4.35 12.13
CA ALA A 61 12.06 5.10 10.89
C ALA A 61 10.75 5.16 10.12
N SER A 62 10.34 6.37 9.73
CA SER A 62 9.20 6.56 8.82
C SER A 62 9.44 5.75 7.55
N ASN A 63 8.44 4.97 7.13
CA ASN A 63 8.58 4.05 6.02
C ASN A 63 7.34 4.01 5.12
N VAL A 64 7.57 3.61 3.87
CA VAL A 64 6.53 3.27 2.90
C VAL A 64 6.80 1.87 2.38
N VAL A 65 5.80 1.00 2.48
CA VAL A 65 5.82 -0.37 1.98
C VAL A 65 4.84 -0.48 0.84
N ILE A 66 5.29 -1.01 -0.30
CA ILE A 66 4.48 -1.24 -1.48
C ILE A 66 4.39 -2.73 -1.75
N GLN A 67 3.19 -3.20 -2.03
CA GLN A 67 2.92 -4.60 -2.36
C GLN A 67 2.10 -4.66 -3.65
N TYR A 68 2.53 -5.49 -4.59
CA TYR A 68 1.84 -5.77 -5.85
C TYR A 68 1.44 -7.24 -5.87
N PHE A 69 0.14 -7.52 -5.84
CA PHE A 69 -0.40 -8.87 -5.92
C PHE A 69 -1.02 -9.13 -7.28
N ASP A 70 -0.59 -10.20 -7.94
CA ASP A 70 -1.29 -10.79 -9.08
C ASP A 70 -2.36 -11.74 -8.54
N LEU A 71 -3.62 -11.42 -8.79
CA LEU A 71 -4.77 -12.21 -8.35
C LEU A 71 -5.18 -13.26 -9.40
N GLY A 72 -4.54 -13.25 -10.59
CA GLY A 72 -4.83 -14.16 -11.69
C GLY A 72 -5.98 -13.68 -12.58
N GLN A 73 -6.53 -14.61 -13.36
CA GLN A 73 -7.69 -14.35 -14.22
C GLN A 73 -8.99 -14.46 -13.42
N CYS A 74 -9.32 -13.40 -12.71
CA CYS A 74 -10.59 -13.22 -12.02
C CYS A 74 -11.11 -11.79 -12.21
N ASP A 75 -12.29 -11.51 -11.69
CA ASP A 75 -12.84 -10.16 -11.70
C ASP A 75 -11.96 -9.19 -10.90
N VAL A 76 -11.98 -7.92 -11.31
CA VAL A 76 -11.35 -6.83 -10.56
C VAL A 76 -12.18 -6.57 -9.31
N ILE A 77 -11.54 -6.47 -8.16
CA ILE A 77 -12.24 -6.35 -6.89
C ILE A 77 -12.67 -4.90 -6.71
N ARG A 78 -13.98 -4.67 -6.57
CA ARG A 78 -14.48 -3.37 -6.15
C ARG A 78 -14.28 -3.22 -4.65
N LEU A 79 -13.17 -2.58 -4.28
CA LEU A 79 -12.73 -2.42 -2.89
C LEU A 79 -13.79 -1.75 -1.99
N SER A 80 -14.66 -0.89 -2.53
CA SER A 80 -15.74 -0.27 -1.73
C SER A 80 -16.82 -1.26 -1.28
N GLU A 81 -16.86 -2.48 -1.82
CA GLU A 81 -17.81 -3.53 -1.43
C GLU A 81 -17.28 -4.43 -0.31
N ILE A 82 -16.02 -4.22 0.09
CA ILE A 82 -15.37 -4.91 1.20
C ILE A 82 -14.97 -3.89 2.28
N ASP A 83 -14.96 -4.33 3.53
CA ASP A 83 -14.46 -3.50 4.62
C ASP A 83 -12.92 -3.59 4.68
N THR A 84 -12.23 -2.69 3.96
CA THR A 84 -10.77 -2.66 3.94
C THR A 84 -10.15 -2.22 5.26
N THR A 85 -10.93 -1.58 6.14
CA THR A 85 -10.45 -1.07 7.43
C THR A 85 -10.12 -2.20 8.42
N LEU A 86 -10.57 -3.42 8.14
CA LEU A 86 -10.19 -4.64 8.87
C LEU A 86 -8.68 -4.89 8.82
N ASP A 87 -7.98 -4.43 7.78
CA ASP A 87 -6.52 -4.53 7.67
C ASP A 87 -5.80 -3.74 8.78
N ILE A 88 -6.37 -2.60 9.18
CA ILE A 88 -5.86 -1.77 10.29
C ILE A 88 -6.40 -2.29 11.62
N SER A 89 -7.69 -2.63 11.68
CA SER A 89 -8.36 -3.06 12.92
C SER A 89 -7.80 -4.36 13.49
N ALA A 90 -7.07 -5.14 12.69
CA ALA A 90 -6.36 -6.34 13.13
C ALA A 90 -5.01 -6.05 13.81
N LEU A 91 -4.53 -4.80 13.83
CA LEU A 91 -3.31 -4.38 14.52
C LEU A 91 -3.57 -4.16 16.02
N ASP A 92 -2.49 -4.18 16.81
CA ASP A 92 -2.59 -4.03 18.26
C ASP A 92 -2.98 -2.60 18.66
N GLU A 93 -3.91 -2.49 19.60
CA GLU A 93 -4.50 -1.22 20.06
C GLU A 93 -4.92 -0.27 18.91
N ALA A 94 -5.44 -0.83 17.81
CA ALA A 94 -5.70 -0.06 16.60
C ALA A 94 -6.98 0.80 16.67
N HIS A 95 -6.90 1.98 16.05
CA HIS A 95 -8.03 2.88 15.84
C HIS A 95 -8.08 3.35 14.40
N VAL A 96 -9.17 3.04 13.70
CA VAL A 96 -9.45 3.56 12.36
C VAL A 96 -9.89 5.02 12.49
N LEU A 97 -9.19 5.92 11.80
CA LEU A 97 -9.46 7.36 11.82
C LEU A 97 -10.28 7.82 10.61
N ASN A 98 -10.05 7.20 9.47
CA ASN A 98 -10.69 7.59 8.21
C ASN A 98 -10.73 6.40 7.23
N HIS A 99 -11.76 6.39 6.39
CA HIS A 99 -11.93 5.48 5.27
C HIS A 99 -12.53 6.26 4.10
N ALA A 100 -11.93 6.13 2.92
CA ALA A 100 -12.43 6.77 1.70
C ALA A 100 -12.26 5.84 0.50
N ALA A 101 -13.32 5.69 -0.30
CA ALA A 101 -13.27 5.01 -1.58
C ALA A 101 -13.31 6.02 -2.74
N ASP A 102 -12.61 5.71 -3.82
CA ASP A 102 -12.53 6.52 -5.05
C ASP A 102 -12.42 5.60 -6.29
N LEU A 103 -12.29 6.18 -7.48
CA LEU A 103 -12.19 5.48 -8.77
C LEU A 103 -13.33 4.46 -8.95
N ASP A 104 -14.57 4.90 -8.76
CA ASP A 104 -15.77 4.04 -8.81
C ASP A 104 -15.71 2.84 -7.84
N GLY A 105 -15.00 2.99 -6.73
CA GLY A 105 -14.88 1.97 -5.69
C GLY A 105 -13.72 0.99 -5.88
N TYR A 106 -12.87 1.15 -6.90
CA TYR A 106 -11.68 0.31 -7.11
C TYR A 106 -10.44 0.80 -6.35
N SER A 107 -10.51 1.99 -5.76
CA SER A 107 -9.48 2.54 -4.88
C SER A 107 -10.05 2.76 -3.49
N CYS A 108 -9.29 2.43 -2.45
CA CYS A 108 -9.63 2.69 -1.06
C CYS A 108 -8.42 3.24 -0.32
N VAL A 109 -8.67 4.13 0.62
CA VAL A 109 -7.67 4.76 1.48
C VAL A 109 -8.17 4.70 2.91
N ASP A 110 -7.38 4.05 3.75
CA ASP A 110 -7.65 3.90 5.17
C ASP A 110 -6.54 4.61 5.96
N ASP A 111 -6.93 5.41 6.95
CA ASP A 111 -5.99 6.01 7.90
C ASP A 111 -6.31 5.48 9.29
N GLY A 112 -5.28 5.24 10.09
CA GLY A 112 -5.44 4.74 11.45
C GLY A 112 -4.24 4.99 12.33
N THR A 113 -4.39 4.61 13.60
CA THR A 113 -3.30 4.52 14.56
C THR A 113 -3.28 3.12 15.15
N TYR A 114 -2.12 2.70 15.65
CA TYR A 114 -1.93 1.43 16.34
C TYR A 114 -0.66 1.50 17.18
N GLN A 115 -0.46 0.53 18.06
CA GLN A 115 0.76 0.42 18.85
C GLN A 115 1.63 -0.75 18.37
N ALA A 116 2.95 -0.53 18.34
CA ALA A 116 3.91 -1.61 18.14
C ALA A 116 5.15 -1.38 19.01
N ASP A 117 5.55 -2.39 19.76
CA ASP A 117 6.73 -2.34 20.66
C ASP A 117 6.74 -1.10 21.58
N GLY A 118 5.56 -0.71 22.09
CA GLY A 118 5.37 0.47 22.95
C GLY A 118 5.52 1.82 22.24
N THR A 119 5.49 1.84 20.91
CA THR A 119 5.51 3.06 20.09
C THR A 119 4.15 3.28 19.45
N ASP A 120 3.60 4.48 19.62
CA ASP A 120 2.36 4.89 18.96
C ASP A 120 2.64 5.27 17.51
N LEU A 121 2.00 4.54 16.59
CA LEU A 121 2.22 4.64 15.16
C LEU A 121 0.96 5.14 14.46
N ARG A 122 1.19 5.93 13.41
CA ARG A 122 0.15 6.33 12.47
C ARG A 122 0.39 5.65 11.14
N ILE A 123 -0.68 5.10 10.59
CA ILE A 123 -0.69 4.33 9.34
C ILE A 123 -1.64 4.98 8.35
N ARG A 124 -1.23 4.97 7.09
CA ARG A 124 -2.09 5.25 5.94
C ARG A 124 -1.90 4.16 4.91
N ARG A 125 -2.99 3.53 4.50
CA ARG A 125 -3.01 2.39 3.60
C ARG A 125 -3.90 2.71 2.42
N ALA A 126 -3.30 2.95 1.27
CA ALA A 126 -4.00 3.09 0.00
C ALA A 126 -3.96 1.77 -0.76
N GLN A 127 -5.07 1.36 -1.33
CA GLN A 127 -5.26 0.13 -2.08
C GLN A 127 -5.90 0.45 -3.43
N LEU A 128 -5.44 -0.19 -4.49
CA LEU A 128 -5.97 -0.08 -5.84
C LEU A 128 -6.13 -1.48 -6.43
N SER A 129 -7.33 -1.84 -6.85
CA SER A 129 -7.58 -3.01 -7.69
C SER A 129 -7.77 -2.58 -9.15
N TYR A 130 -7.17 -3.32 -10.09
CA TYR A 130 -7.22 -3.00 -11.51
C TYR A 130 -6.95 -4.24 -12.36
N ALA A 131 -7.27 -4.16 -13.65
CA ALA A 131 -6.89 -5.19 -14.63
C ALA A 131 -5.63 -4.76 -15.40
N THR A 132 -4.73 -5.70 -15.65
CA THR A 132 -3.64 -5.50 -16.61
C THR A 132 -4.16 -5.59 -18.05
N ALA A 133 -3.34 -5.16 -19.03
CA ALA A 133 -3.64 -5.36 -20.45
C ALA A 133 -3.76 -6.85 -20.85
N SER A 134 -3.18 -7.77 -20.07
CA SER A 134 -3.32 -9.22 -20.28
C SER A 134 -4.60 -9.79 -19.65
N GLY A 135 -5.42 -8.96 -19.01
CA GLY A 135 -6.66 -9.37 -18.36
C GLY A 135 -6.48 -9.99 -16.97
N ASN A 136 -5.30 -9.88 -16.36
CA ASN A 136 -5.13 -10.32 -14.96
C ASN A 136 -5.64 -9.25 -14.02
N SER A 137 -6.35 -9.67 -12.98
CA SER A 137 -6.72 -8.82 -11.86
C SER A 137 -5.51 -8.63 -10.94
N MET A 138 -5.29 -7.40 -10.52
CA MET A 138 -4.18 -6.99 -9.67
C MET A 138 -4.71 -6.26 -8.44
N LEU A 139 -3.96 -6.36 -7.35
CA LEU A 139 -4.13 -5.52 -6.16
C LEU A 139 -2.77 -4.87 -5.83
N SER A 140 -2.73 -3.55 -5.93
CA SER A 140 -1.60 -2.74 -5.50
C SER A 140 -1.91 -2.09 -4.16
N ILE A 141 -0.95 -2.12 -3.25
CA ILE A 141 -1.09 -1.56 -1.90
C ILE A 141 0.09 -0.67 -1.60
N PHE A 142 -0.18 0.52 -1.09
CA PHE A 142 0.78 1.49 -0.58
C PHE A 142 0.47 1.68 0.91
N THR A 143 1.41 1.33 1.79
CA THR A 143 1.27 1.49 3.24
C THR A 143 2.36 2.40 3.75
N ALA A 144 2.01 3.57 4.26
CA ALA A 144 2.93 4.46 4.94
C ALA A 144 2.75 4.36 6.45
N THR A 145 3.86 4.28 7.19
CA THR A 145 3.85 4.25 8.65
C THR A 145 4.86 5.24 9.19
N THR A 146 4.46 6.04 10.18
CA THR A 146 5.35 6.91 10.97
C THR A 146 4.97 6.80 12.43
N THR A 147 5.76 7.39 13.33
CA THR A 147 5.25 7.69 14.68
C THR A 147 4.20 8.79 14.61
N GLU A 148 3.30 8.86 15.59
CA GLU A 148 2.30 9.94 15.64
C GLU A 148 2.94 11.33 15.67
N THR A 149 4.07 11.48 16.37
CA THR A 149 4.79 12.75 16.50
C THR A 149 5.41 13.22 15.18
N THR A 150 5.81 12.29 14.32
CA THR A 150 6.48 12.58 13.04
C THR A 150 5.49 12.73 11.89
N TRP A 151 4.25 12.28 12.06
CA TRP A 151 3.21 12.34 11.04
C TRP A 151 3.02 13.74 10.41
N PRO A 152 2.86 14.83 11.18
CA PRO A 152 2.52 16.14 10.60
C PRO A 152 3.57 16.69 9.63
N THR A 153 4.84 16.34 9.82
CA THR A 153 5.95 16.81 8.98
C THR A 153 6.18 15.91 7.77
N THR A 154 5.76 14.64 7.85
CA THR A 154 6.04 13.62 6.83
C THR A 154 4.84 13.34 5.93
N GLU A 155 3.62 13.61 6.40
CA GLU A 155 2.37 13.41 5.66
C GLU A 155 2.37 14.04 4.25
N PRO A 156 2.88 15.27 4.02
CA PRO A 156 2.91 15.83 2.66
C PRO A 156 3.78 15.02 1.70
N GLU A 157 4.94 14.53 2.16
CA GLU A 157 5.85 13.68 1.38
C GLU A 157 5.18 12.33 1.07
N ILE A 158 4.48 11.75 2.06
CA ILE A 158 3.72 10.49 1.90
C ILE A 158 2.62 10.64 0.85
N LYS A 159 1.80 11.69 0.92
CA LYS A 159 0.72 11.95 -0.04
C LYS A 159 1.25 12.20 -1.45
N GLU A 160 2.40 12.85 -1.57
CA GLU A 160 3.08 13.01 -2.85
C GLU A 160 3.53 11.66 -3.43
N MET A 161 4.14 10.80 -2.61
CA MET A 161 4.55 9.46 -3.02
C MET A 161 3.36 8.58 -3.41
N GLU A 162 2.26 8.61 -2.64
CA GLU A 162 1.01 7.92 -2.96
C GLU A 162 0.46 8.38 -4.32
N THR A 163 0.45 9.69 -4.57
CA THR A 163 0.00 10.24 -5.86
C THR A 163 0.87 9.76 -7.02
N ARG A 164 2.20 9.73 -6.83
CA ARG A 164 3.16 9.23 -7.83
C ARG A 164 2.97 7.74 -8.08
N TRP A 165 2.82 6.95 -7.03
CA TRP A 165 2.53 5.51 -7.08
C TRP A 165 1.21 5.24 -7.83
N LEU A 166 0.14 5.96 -7.51
CA LEU A 166 -1.16 5.80 -8.14
C LEU A 166 -1.07 6.09 -9.64
N ARG A 167 -0.47 7.24 -10.01
CA ARG A 167 -0.25 7.61 -11.42
C ARG A 167 0.58 6.58 -12.16
N LYS A 168 1.63 6.03 -11.54
CA LYS A 168 2.48 5.00 -12.14
C LYS A 168 1.74 3.68 -12.34
N THR A 169 0.84 3.33 -11.42
CA THR A 169 0.08 2.09 -11.50
C THR A 169 -1.06 2.18 -12.52
N THR A 170 -1.68 3.35 -12.69
CA THR A 170 -2.82 3.54 -13.61
C THR A 170 -2.41 3.94 -15.03
N ASN A 171 -1.35 4.75 -15.24
CA ASN A 171 -0.95 5.20 -16.58
C ASN A 171 -0.60 4.08 -17.60
N PRO A 172 -0.04 2.91 -17.22
CA PRO A 172 0.16 1.79 -18.14
C PRO A 172 -1.14 1.19 -18.70
N THR A 173 -2.28 1.42 -18.03
CA THR A 173 -3.59 0.88 -18.46
C THR A 173 -4.37 1.81 -19.39
N SER A 174 -3.97 3.09 -19.49
CA SER A 174 -4.68 4.10 -20.30
C SER A 174 -4.30 4.16 -21.79
N SER A 175 -3.48 3.23 -22.30
CA SER A 175 -3.12 3.16 -23.73
C SER A 175 -4.05 2.26 -24.57
N ALA A 176 -5.18 1.81 -24.01
CA ALA A 176 -6.23 1.12 -24.75
C ALA A 176 -7.46 2.02 -24.90
N SER A 177 -7.45 2.88 -25.93
CA SER A 177 -8.65 3.54 -26.45
C SER A 177 -8.58 3.57 -27.97
#